data_AF-A0A6L5GCZ4-F1
#
_entry.id   AF-A0A6L5GCZ4-F1
#
_cell.length_a   1.000
_cell.length_b   1.000
_cell.length_c   1.000
_cell.angle_alpha   90.00
_cell.angle_beta   90.00
_cell.angle_gamma   90.00
#
_symmetry.space_group_name_H-M   'P 1'
#
loop_
_entity.id
_entity.type
_entity.pdbx_description
1 polymer ?
#
loop_
_entity_poly.entity_id
_entity_poly.type
_entity_poly.pdbx_seq_one_letter_code
_entity_poly.pdbx_strand_id
1 'polypeptide(L)'
;MNRVFRDAMRLMRDHDPQRQEDGFHALLPVASEYIDELLEEFQAEHDDHGLRCWLLELIGEARSSKGLPTLADQLNSSDEVLRGWAEHGLRLLDSKEARRILWEAEQGSPRREGLSRSVSGRVGRS
;
A
#
# COMPACT_ATOMS: atom_id res chain seq x y z
N MET A 1 11.90 -10.73 -18.49
CA MET A 1 12.29 -9.44 -17.87
C MET A 1 12.67 -8.42 -18.94
N ASN A 2 11.81 -7.41 -19.16
CA ASN A 2 12.06 -6.30 -20.08
C ASN A 2 13.28 -5.47 -19.64
N ARG A 3 14.06 -4.95 -20.59
CA ARG A 3 15.26 -4.15 -20.32
C ARG A 3 14.92 -2.84 -19.59
N VAL A 4 13.84 -2.16 -20.00
CA VAL A 4 13.40 -0.90 -19.39
C VAL A 4 13.04 -1.12 -17.93
N PHE A 5 12.23 -2.15 -17.65
CA PHE A 5 11.83 -2.51 -16.29
C PHE A 5 13.04 -2.82 -15.41
N ARG A 6 13.96 -3.66 -15.90
CA ARG A 6 15.17 -4.03 -15.15
C ARG A 6 16.06 -2.82 -14.85
N ASP A 7 16.27 -1.94 -15.83
CA ASP A 7 17.12 -0.77 -15.67
C ASP A 7 16.51 0.20 -14.66
N ALA A 8 15.19 0.41 -14.70
CA ALA A 8 14.48 1.23 -13.72
C ALA A 8 14.50 0.63 -12.30
N MET A 9 14.22 -0.67 -12.16
CA MET A 9 14.31 -1.37 -10.87
C MET A 9 15.71 -1.33 -10.26
N ARG A 10 16.75 -1.36 -11.10
CA ARG A 10 18.14 -1.18 -10.64
C ARG A 10 18.38 0.23 -10.11
N LEU A 11 17.81 1.25 -10.74
CA LEU A 11 17.92 2.64 -10.30
C LEU A 11 17.17 2.87 -8.98
N MET A 12 15.97 2.31 -8.82
CA MET A 12 15.19 2.38 -7.57
C MET A 12 15.89 1.71 -6.38
N ARG A 13 16.76 0.72 -6.63
CA ARG A 13 17.57 0.03 -5.61
C ARG A 13 18.91 0.71 -5.32
N ASP A 14 19.23 1.80 -6.01
CA ASP A 14 20.46 2.56 -5.76
C ASP A 14 20.36 3.30 -4.42
N HIS A 15 21.49 3.73 -3.85
CA HIS A 15 21.50 4.52 -2.61
C HIS A 15 21.42 6.03 -2.88
N ASP A 16 21.55 6.44 -4.13
CA ASP A 16 21.40 7.84 -4.56
C ASP A 16 19.91 8.20 -4.76
N PRO A 17 19.34 9.10 -3.93
CA PRO A 17 17.93 9.45 -4.00
C PRO A 17 17.48 9.93 -5.40
N GLN A 18 18.33 10.65 -6.11
CA GLN A 18 17.99 11.16 -7.45
C GLN A 18 17.81 10.01 -8.43
N ARG A 19 18.70 9.01 -8.36
CA ARG A 19 18.62 7.83 -9.23
C ARG A 19 17.40 7.01 -8.90
N GLN A 20 17.05 6.91 -7.63
CA GLN A 20 15.88 6.17 -7.23
C GLN A 20 14.58 6.81 -7.77
N GLU A 21 14.46 8.13 -7.65
CA GLU A 21 13.36 8.91 -8.25
C GLU A 21 13.32 8.76 -9.78
N ASP A 22 14.47 8.81 -10.45
CA ASP A 22 14.56 8.59 -11.91
C ASP A 22 14.02 7.21 -12.31
N GLY A 23 14.35 6.17 -11.54
CA GLY A 23 13.84 4.82 -11.75
C GLY A 23 12.33 4.73 -11.56
N PHE A 24 11.80 5.34 -10.50
CA PHE A 24 10.37 5.40 -10.24
C PHE A 24 9.62 6.13 -11.38
N HIS A 25 10.09 7.31 -11.77
CA HIS A 25 9.48 8.09 -12.85
C HIS A 25 9.57 7.42 -14.22
N ALA A 26 10.58 6.57 -14.45
CA ALA A 26 10.66 5.77 -15.66
C ALA A 26 9.58 4.67 -15.73
N LEU A 27 9.18 4.10 -14.58
CA LEU A 27 8.13 3.07 -14.52
C LEU A 27 6.73 3.64 -14.43
N LEU A 28 6.55 4.77 -13.74
CA LEU A 28 5.24 5.38 -13.48
C LEU A 28 4.29 5.45 -14.70
N PRO A 29 4.70 5.97 -15.88
CA PRO A 29 3.79 6.07 -17.03
C PRO A 29 3.44 4.72 -17.67
N VAL A 30 4.23 3.67 -17.42
CA VAL A 30 4.09 2.33 -18.00
C VAL A 30 3.81 1.27 -16.93
N ALA A 31 3.43 1.68 -15.72
CA ALA A 31 3.26 0.78 -14.58
C ALA A 31 2.19 -0.29 -14.84
N SER A 32 1.13 0.06 -15.57
CA SER A 32 0.07 -0.88 -15.97
C SER A 32 0.56 -1.98 -16.91
N GLU A 33 1.59 -1.72 -17.71
CA GLU A 33 2.19 -2.70 -18.62
C GLU A 33 3.02 -3.75 -17.86
N TYR A 34 3.59 -3.37 -16.72
CA TYR A 34 4.47 -4.21 -15.89
C TYR A 34 3.82 -4.63 -14.57
N ILE A 35 2.49 -4.62 -14.48
CA ILE A 35 1.79 -4.91 -13.23
C ILE A 35 2.14 -6.30 -12.67
N ASP A 36 2.32 -7.31 -13.52
CA ASP A 36 2.65 -8.66 -13.05
C ASP A 36 4.07 -8.67 -12.44
N GLU A 37 5.05 -8.04 -13.10
CA GLU A 37 6.41 -7.92 -12.58
C GLU A 37 6.49 -7.05 -11.32
N LEU A 38 5.73 -5.95 -11.24
CA LEU A 38 5.67 -5.10 -10.04
C LEU A 38 5.13 -5.88 -8.83
N LEU A 39 4.12 -6.74 -9.04
CA LEU A 39 3.58 -7.60 -7.98
C LEU A 39 4.61 -8.63 -7.53
N GLU A 40 5.32 -9.27 -8.46
CA GLU A 40 6.40 -10.22 -8.14
C GLU A 40 7.51 -9.55 -7.32
N GLU A 41 7.99 -8.38 -7.74
CA GLU A 41 9.03 -7.63 -7.04
C GLU A 41 8.57 -7.18 -5.64
N PHE A 42 7.32 -6.73 -5.49
CA PHE A 42 6.77 -6.33 -4.19
C PHE A 42 6.66 -7.51 -3.21
N GLN A 43 6.33 -8.70 -3.71
CA GLN A 43 6.24 -9.90 -2.87
C GLN A 43 7.61 -10.45 -2.51
N ALA A 44 8.61 -10.29 -3.39
CA ALA A 44 9.98 -10.73 -3.13
C ALA A 44 10.77 -9.77 -2.21
N GLU A 45 10.45 -8.47 -2.23
CA GLU A 45 11.13 -7.47 -1.42
C GLU A 45 10.59 -7.48 0.02
N HIS A 46 11.45 -7.68 1.02
CA HIS A 46 11.03 -7.72 2.44
C HIS A 46 11.79 -6.73 3.32
N ASP A 47 12.99 -6.31 2.91
CA ASP A 47 13.94 -5.64 3.80
C ASP A 47 13.98 -4.13 3.52
N ASP A 48 13.85 -3.72 2.26
CA ASP A 48 13.87 -2.32 1.88
C ASP A 48 12.47 -1.69 1.95
N HIS A 49 12.18 -1.07 3.10
CA HIS A 49 10.92 -0.36 3.32
C HIS A 49 10.67 0.77 2.29
N GLY A 50 11.71 1.49 1.87
CA GLY A 50 11.57 2.57 0.88
C GLY A 50 11.16 2.03 -0.48
N LEU A 51 11.85 0.99 -0.94
CA LEU A 51 11.53 0.32 -2.20
C LEU A 51 10.12 -0.29 -2.18
N ARG A 52 9.72 -0.91 -1.05
CA ARG A 52 8.35 -1.43 -0.88
C ARG A 52 7.30 -0.34 -1.02
N CYS A 53 7.53 0.85 -0.48
CA CYS A 53 6.62 1.98 -0.64
C CYS A 53 6.45 2.38 -2.10
N TRP A 54 7.56 2.56 -2.84
CA TRP A 54 7.48 2.90 -4.26
C TRP A 54 6.85 1.82 -5.12
N LEU A 55 7.16 0.54 -4.85
CA LEU A 55 6.53 -0.56 -5.56
C LEU A 55 5.02 -0.58 -5.34
N LEU A 56 4.56 -0.34 -4.11
CA LEU A 56 3.15 -0.28 -3.77
C LEU A 56 2.45 0.93 -4.43
N GLU A 57 3.13 2.06 -4.49
CA GLU A 57 2.68 3.25 -5.21
C GLU A 57 2.53 2.97 -6.72
N LEU A 58 3.52 2.36 -7.36
CA LEU A 58 3.46 1.96 -8.77
C LEU A 58 2.33 0.96 -9.04
N ILE A 59 2.11 -0.01 -8.14
CA ILE A 59 0.98 -0.96 -8.22
C ILE A 59 -0.37 -0.21 -8.16
N GLY A 60 -0.48 0.81 -7.31
CA GLY A 60 -1.66 1.69 -7.26
C GLY A 60 -1.86 2.48 -8.55
N GLU A 61 -0.80 3.09 -9.06
CA GLU A 61 -0.82 3.93 -10.28
C GLU A 61 -1.03 3.12 -11.56
N ALA A 62 -0.71 1.83 -11.55
CA ALA A 62 -1.08 0.92 -12.62
C ALA A 62 -2.60 0.81 -12.83
N ARG A 63 -3.42 1.19 -11.83
CA ARG A 63 -4.91 1.18 -11.86
C ARG A 63 -5.49 -0.10 -12.45
N SER A 64 -4.84 -1.22 -12.15
CA SER A 64 -5.20 -2.53 -12.64
C SER A 64 -5.89 -3.33 -11.54
N SER A 65 -6.96 -4.04 -11.89
CA SER A 65 -7.63 -4.96 -10.96
C SER A 65 -6.71 -6.08 -10.46
N LYS A 66 -5.61 -6.37 -11.16
CA LYS A 66 -4.60 -7.34 -10.71
C LYS A 66 -3.90 -6.92 -9.42
N GLY A 67 -3.79 -5.61 -9.15
CA GLY A 67 -3.19 -5.09 -7.92
C GLY A 67 -4.13 -5.15 -6.70
N LEU A 68 -5.43 -5.43 -6.91
CA LEU A 68 -6.44 -5.44 -5.83
C LEU A 68 -6.06 -6.33 -4.64
N PRO A 69 -5.65 -7.61 -4.83
CA PRO A 69 -5.34 -8.47 -3.69
C PRO A 69 -4.17 -7.93 -2.87
N THR A 70 -3.10 -7.49 -3.53
CA THR A 70 -1.91 -6.94 -2.85
C THR A 70 -2.26 -5.66 -2.09
N LEU A 71 -3.02 -4.74 -2.69
CA LEU A 71 -3.45 -3.51 -2.02
C LEU A 71 -4.37 -3.83 -0.82
N ALA A 72 -5.30 -4.76 -0.97
CA ALA A 72 -6.19 -5.18 0.11
C ALA A 72 -5.44 -5.81 1.28
N ASP A 73 -4.45 -6.65 1.01
CA ASP A 73 -3.61 -7.27 2.04
C ASP A 73 -2.83 -6.20 2.82
N GLN A 74 -2.29 -5.19 2.13
CA GLN A 74 -1.52 -4.11 2.76
C GLN A 74 -2.37 -3.16 3.61
N LEU A 75 -3.70 -3.10 3.45
CA LEU A 75 -4.57 -2.37 4.38
C LEU A 75 -4.50 -2.92 5.82
N ASN A 76 -4.16 -4.20 5.98
CA ASN A 76 -4.00 -4.85 7.28
C ASN A 76 -2.55 -4.86 7.78
N SER A 77 -1.62 -4.23 7.06
CA SER A 77 -0.21 -4.17 7.44
C SER A 77 -0.05 -3.44 8.78
N SER A 78 0.92 -3.84 9.62
CA SER A 78 1.28 -3.06 10.81
C SER A 78 1.93 -1.72 10.43
N ASP A 79 2.45 -1.61 9.21
CA ASP A 79 3.13 -0.45 8.69
C ASP A 79 2.13 0.61 8.22
N GLU A 80 2.11 1.76 8.90
CA GLU A 80 1.20 2.87 8.59
C GLU A 80 1.45 3.50 7.21
N VAL A 81 2.70 3.50 6.74
CA VAL A 81 3.06 4.09 5.44
C VAL A 81 2.57 3.19 4.32
N LEU A 82 2.83 1.88 4.41
CA LEU A 82 2.32 0.91 3.43
C LEU A 82 0.78 0.87 3.41
N ARG A 83 0.14 0.98 4.58
CA ARG A 83 -1.32 1.10 4.67
C ARG A 83 -1.85 2.33 3.93
N GLY A 84 -1.20 3.48 4.12
CA GLY A 84 -1.57 4.72 3.44
C GLY A 84 -1.46 4.62 1.92
N TRP A 85 -0.39 4.00 1.42
CA TRP A 85 -0.21 3.74 -0.02
C TRP A 85 -1.22 2.74 -0.57
N ALA A 86 -1.55 1.70 0.18
CA ALA A 86 -2.60 0.75 -0.17
C ALA A 86 -3.97 1.43 -0.28
N GLU A 87 -4.35 2.26 0.69
CA GLU A 87 -5.57 3.07 0.63
C GLU A 87 -5.58 3.98 -0.59
N HIS A 88 -4.45 4.65 -0.86
CA HIS A 88 -4.31 5.54 -2.00
C HIS A 88 -4.50 4.78 -3.33
N GLY A 89 -3.82 3.65 -3.51
CA GLY A 89 -3.95 2.81 -4.71
C GLY A 89 -5.37 2.30 -4.93
N LEU A 90 -6.07 1.88 -3.87
CA LEU A 90 -7.48 1.47 -3.97
C LEU A 90 -8.40 2.65 -4.35
N ARG A 91 -8.14 3.86 -3.84
CA ARG A 91 -8.87 5.06 -4.24
C ARG A 91 -8.62 5.42 -5.71
N LEU A 92 -7.38 5.30 -6.19
CA LEU A 92 -7.03 5.54 -7.60
C LEU A 92 -7.71 4.57 -8.56
N LEU A 93 -7.86 3.30 -8.16
CA LEU A 93 -8.52 2.28 -8.97
C LEU A 93 -10.02 2.57 -9.16
N ASP A 94 -10.67 3.21 -8.17
CA ASP A 94 -12.10 3.62 -8.15
C ASP A 94 -13.10 2.56 -8.64
N SER A 95 -12.73 1.28 -8.55
CA SER A 95 -13.60 0.19 -8.93
C SER A 95 -14.66 -0.04 -7.85
N LYS A 96 -15.75 -0.72 -8.22
CA LYS A 96 -16.77 -1.13 -7.24
C LYS A 96 -16.17 -2.00 -6.13
N GLU A 97 -15.23 -2.88 -6.50
CA GLU A 97 -14.55 -3.78 -5.58
C GLU A 97 -13.58 -3.02 -4.66
N ALA A 98 -12.78 -2.09 -5.19
CA ALA A 98 -11.87 -1.28 -4.39
C ALA A 98 -12.63 -0.44 -3.34
N ARG A 99 -13.75 0.18 -3.73
CA ARG A 99 -14.60 0.93 -2.80
C ARG A 99 -15.22 0.06 -1.71
N ARG A 100 -15.59 -1.18 -2.06
CA ARG A 100 -16.10 -2.15 -1.09
C ARG A 100 -15.01 -2.51 -0.07
N ILE A 101 -13.80 -2.81 -0.53
CA ILE A 101 -12.66 -3.16 0.33
C ILE A 101 -12.34 -2.02 1.30
N LEU A 102 -12.27 -0.77 0.80
CA LEU A 102 -12.06 0.40 1.64
C LEU A 102 -13.15 0.56 2.71
N TRP A 103 -14.42 0.41 2.31
CA TRP A 103 -15.54 0.48 3.25
C TRP A 103 -15.46 -0.63 4.31
N GLU A 104 -15.15 -1.88 3.94
CA GLU A 104 -14.99 -2.99 4.88
C GLU A 104 -13.83 -2.72 5.87
N ALA A 105 -12.70 -2.18 5.41
CA ALA A 105 -11.56 -1.84 6.24
C ALA A 105 -11.86 -0.69 7.24
N GLU A 106 -12.63 0.32 6.82
CA GLU A 106 -13.09 1.41 7.70
C GLU A 106 -14.03 0.90 8.80
N GLN A 107 -14.88 -0.09 8.49
CA GLN A 107 -15.85 -0.66 9.41
C GLN A 107 -15.22 -1.69 10.37
N GLY A 108 -14.18 -2.40 9.91
CA GLY A 108 -13.43 -3.40 10.69
C GLY A 108 -12.31 -2.82 11.55
N SER A 109 -11.87 -1.58 11.28
CA SER A 109 -10.96 -0.88 12.17
C SER A 109 -11.67 -0.60 13.50
N PRO A 110 -11.20 -1.12 14.65
CA PRO A 110 -11.70 -0.65 15.92
C PRO A 110 -11.37 0.84 15.97
N ARG A 111 -12.38 1.70 15.81
CA ARG A 111 -12.26 3.12 16.15
C ARG A 111 -11.67 3.14 17.54
N ARG A 112 -10.38 3.51 17.65
CA ARG A 112 -9.66 3.96 18.84
C ARG A 112 -10.54 3.80 20.07
N GLU A 113 -10.42 2.67 20.79
CA GLU A 113 -10.99 2.52 22.14
C GLU A 113 -10.25 3.48 23.08
N GLY A 114 -10.60 4.76 22.93
CA GLY A 114 -10.21 5.88 23.75
C GLY A 114 -11.48 6.53 24.28
N LEU A 115 -12.41 5.73 24.80
CA LEU A 115 -13.41 6.21 25.73
C LEU A 115 -13.40 5.29 26.94
N SER A 116 -12.47 5.59 27.84
CA SER A 116 -12.48 5.16 29.22
C SER A 116 -13.82 5.58 29.85
N ARG A 117 -14.85 4.75 29.70
CA ARG A 117 -16.04 4.79 30.54
C ARG A 117 -15.71 3.97 31.79
N SER A 118 -14.97 4.62 32.69
CA SER A 118 -14.99 4.27 34.11
C SER A 118 -16.42 4.51 34.63
N VAL A 119 -17.32 3.55 34.41
CA VAL A 119 -18.50 3.38 35.25
C VAL A 119 -18.01 2.67 36.50
N SER A 120 -17.42 3.44 37.42
CA SER A 120 -17.28 2.97 38.80
C SER A 120 -18.62 3.23 39.48
N GLY A 121 -19.39 2.16 39.56
CA GLY A 121 -20.68 2.11 40.22
C GLY A 121 -20.62 2.65 41.64
N ARG A 122 -21.56 3.55 41.91
CA ARG A 122 -22.08 3.89 43.22
C ARG A 122 -22.63 2.61 43.86
N VAL A 123 -21.99 2.08 44.90
CA VAL A 123 -22.63 1.20 45.87
C VAL A 123 -22.77 1.98 47.16
N GLY A 124 -24.01 2.25 47.55
CA GLY A 124 -24.34 2.92 48.80
C GLY A 124 -24.53 1.95 49.96
N ARG A 125 -24.41 2.53 51.15
CA ARG A 125 -25.08 2.19 52.42
C ARG A 125 -24.88 0.78 52.97
N SER A 126 -24.27 0.73 54.16
CA SER A 126 -25.01 0.57 55.41
C SER A 126 -24.27 1.30 56.53
#